data_AF-A0AAV2QEQ3-F1
#
_entry.id   AF-A0AAV2QEQ3-F1
#
_cell.length_a   1.000
_cell.length_b   1.000
_cell.length_c   1.000
_cell.angle_alpha   90.00
_cell.angle_beta   90.00
_cell.angle_gamma   90.00
#
_symmetry.space_group_name_H-M   'P 1'
#
loop_
_entity.id
_entity.type
_entity.pdbx_description
1 polymer ?
#
loop_
_entity_poly.entity_id
_entity_poly.type
_entity_poly.pdbx_seq_one_letter_code
_entity_poly.pdbx_strand_id
1 'polypeptide(L)'
;MDLAVPASSYIPVPMGYHTCLRLPGTDLARPYTPIASSFVPMALQEDHGKKLSFLIKVYQSGEFTSSLAKLAVGDPLEVSIPDGQFKHHSGESVTSEPECILLCLAAGTGITPMINLMLHQLYLNRKVVLLWFNKTEKDIAWKEELSRLQRSHKNLFKVVNVLSAANMFWEGYRGRITSDILMKELPPIGNSFTPNTQSFVCICGPSDFNHLAQRLVTELGYREENVQIFQG
;
A
#
# COMPACT_ATOMS: atom_id res chain seq x y z
N MET A 1 0.14 1.52 15.06
CA MET A 1 0.49 0.63 16.18
C MET A 1 1.94 0.28 15.99
N ASP A 2 2.74 0.44 17.05
CA ASP A 2 4.18 0.24 16.99
C ASP A 2 4.56 -0.91 17.92
N LEU A 3 5.32 -1.88 17.42
CA LEU A 3 5.82 -3.03 18.17
C LEU A 3 7.33 -2.95 18.27
N ALA A 4 7.84 -2.95 19.50
CA ALA A 4 9.26 -3.15 19.76
C ALA A 4 9.59 -4.64 19.66
N VAL A 5 10.62 -4.97 18.88
CA VAL A 5 11.15 -6.33 18.80
C VAL A 5 12.10 -6.53 19.99
N PRO A 6 12.08 -7.69 20.68
CA PRO A 6 13.00 -7.96 21.78
C PRO A 6 14.46 -7.70 21.40
N ALA A 7 15.28 -7.22 22.34
CA ALA A 7 16.67 -6.81 22.06
C ALA A 7 17.50 -7.92 21.40
N SER A 8 17.26 -9.18 21.76
CA SER A 8 17.89 -10.38 21.23
C SER A 8 17.39 -10.82 19.84
N SER A 9 16.36 -10.17 19.30
CA SER A 9 15.69 -10.55 18.05
C SER A 9 15.79 -9.45 16.99
N TYR A 10 15.61 -9.82 15.73
CA TYR A 10 15.61 -8.93 14.58
C TYR A 10 14.67 -9.49 13.51
N ILE A 11 13.68 -8.72 13.09
CA ILE A 11 12.64 -9.16 12.14
C ILE A 11 12.63 -8.20 10.94
N PRO A 12 13.56 -8.34 9.98
CA PRO A 12 13.54 -7.53 8.77
C PRO A 12 12.38 -8.00 7.90
N VAL A 13 11.44 -7.11 7.59
CA VAL A 13 10.31 -7.43 6.71
C VAL A 13 10.57 -6.79 5.35
N PRO A 14 10.85 -7.58 4.29
CA PRO A 14 11.09 -7.01 2.97
C PRO A 14 9.86 -6.26 2.44
N MET A 15 10.08 -5.30 1.54
CA MET A 15 8.98 -4.61 0.86
C MET A 15 8.09 -5.60 0.11
N GLY A 16 6.77 -5.43 0.25
CA GLY A 16 5.78 -6.32 -0.35
C GLY A 16 5.51 -7.61 0.43
N TYR A 17 6.19 -7.84 1.55
CA TYR A 17 5.92 -8.94 2.48
C TYR A 17 5.05 -8.45 3.64
N HIS A 18 4.42 -9.39 4.32
CA HIS A 18 3.62 -9.16 5.52
C HIS A 18 4.04 -10.11 6.63
N THR A 19 3.54 -9.88 7.84
CA THR A 19 3.69 -10.81 8.96
C THR A 19 2.30 -11.12 9.54
N CYS A 20 2.12 -12.31 10.09
CA CYS A 20 0.94 -12.61 10.88
C CYS A 20 1.13 -12.07 12.29
N LEU A 21 0.18 -11.26 12.74
CA LEU A 21 0.04 -10.91 14.15
C LEU A 21 -0.90 -11.91 14.80
N ARG A 22 -0.53 -12.45 15.96
CA ARG A 22 -1.36 -13.34 16.78
C ARG A 22 -1.52 -12.79 18.19
N LEU A 23 -2.74 -12.85 18.71
CA LEU A 23 -3.04 -12.44 20.07
C LEU A 23 -2.57 -13.54 21.05
N PRO A 24 -1.82 -13.18 22.11
CA PRO A 24 -1.29 -14.16 23.06
C PRO A 24 -2.39 -15.05 23.65
N GLY A 25 -2.12 -16.34 23.74
CA GLY A 25 -3.05 -17.32 24.32
C GLY A 25 -4.29 -17.62 23.46
N THR A 26 -4.29 -17.20 22.19
CA THR A 26 -5.35 -17.52 21.23
C THR A 26 -4.75 -18.00 19.91
N ASP A 27 -5.52 -18.76 19.13
CA ASP A 27 -5.14 -19.11 17.75
C ASP A 27 -5.52 -18.01 16.74
N LEU A 28 -6.03 -16.87 17.23
CA LEU A 28 -6.52 -15.80 16.39
C LEU A 28 -5.35 -15.01 15.81
N ALA A 29 -5.03 -15.30 14.54
CA ALA A 29 -3.96 -14.65 13.79
C ALA A 29 -4.48 -14.01 12.50
N ARG A 30 -3.92 -12.85 12.11
CA ARG A 30 -4.24 -12.17 10.85
C ARG A 30 -2.98 -11.56 10.23
N PRO A 31 -2.87 -11.54 8.89
CA PRO A 31 -1.76 -10.92 8.20
C PRO A 31 -1.87 -9.39 8.28
N TYR A 32 -0.73 -8.73 8.52
CA TYR A 32 -0.58 -7.28 8.45
C TYR A 32 0.75 -6.93 7.80
N THR A 33 0.71 -5.97 6.89
CA THR A 33 1.93 -5.43 6.27
C THR A 33 2.53 -4.35 7.17
N PRO A 34 3.76 -4.53 7.67
CA PRO A 34 4.48 -3.45 8.33
C PRO A 34 4.70 -2.29 7.37
N ILE A 35 4.59 -1.08 7.89
CA ILE A 35 4.78 0.16 7.16
C ILE A 35 5.89 0.97 7.80
N ALA A 36 6.45 1.88 7.04
CA ALA A 36 7.36 2.90 7.54
C ALA A 36 6.69 3.67 8.71
N SER A 37 7.42 3.82 9.81
CA SER A 37 6.95 4.54 11.02
C SER A 37 6.68 6.02 10.75
N SER A 38 7.27 6.55 9.68
CA SER A 38 7.07 7.88 9.14
C SER A 38 7.23 7.83 7.62
N PHE A 39 6.97 8.93 6.91
CA PHE A 39 7.23 9.02 5.46
C PHE A 39 8.73 9.17 5.12
N VAL A 40 9.59 8.49 5.88
CA VAL A 40 11.02 8.34 5.62
C VAL A 40 11.24 7.00 4.92
N PRO A 41 11.95 6.97 3.78
CA PRO A 41 12.27 5.74 3.07
C PRO A 41 12.91 4.69 3.99
N MET A 42 12.56 3.42 3.83
CA MET A 42 13.09 2.31 4.65
C MET A 42 14.63 2.27 4.70
N ALA A 43 15.30 2.63 3.60
CA ALA A 43 16.76 2.67 3.51
C ALA A 43 17.41 3.68 4.48
N LEU A 44 16.64 4.62 5.02
CA LEU A 44 17.08 5.66 5.95
C LEU A 44 16.56 5.44 7.39
N GLN A 45 15.91 4.31 7.66
CA GLN A 45 15.37 4.00 8.99
C GLN A 45 16.41 3.27 9.84
N GLU A 46 16.82 3.88 10.95
CA GLU A 46 17.81 3.31 11.88
C GLU A 46 17.26 2.13 12.70
N ASP A 47 15.95 2.04 12.86
CA ASP A 47 15.25 1.04 13.68
C ASP A 47 14.65 -0.12 12.87
N HIS A 48 14.99 -0.22 11.58
CA HIS A 48 14.50 -1.28 10.71
C HIS A 48 14.71 -2.65 11.34
N GLY A 49 13.68 -3.49 11.39
CA GLY A 49 13.71 -4.83 11.99
C GLY A 49 13.85 -4.89 13.51
N LYS A 50 14.02 -3.76 14.21
CA LYS A 50 13.94 -3.62 15.67
C LYS A 50 12.62 -3.01 16.12
N LYS A 51 11.94 -2.29 15.24
CA LYS A 51 10.59 -1.78 15.44
C LYS A 51 9.73 -2.10 14.21
N LEU A 52 8.51 -2.55 14.44
CA LEU A 52 7.52 -2.78 13.38
C LEU A 52 6.34 -1.83 13.60
N SER A 53 5.99 -1.06 12.57
CA SER A 53 4.83 -0.15 12.64
C SER A 53 3.73 -0.66 11.72
N PHE A 54 2.47 -0.54 12.15
CA PHE A 54 1.30 -1.04 11.44
C PHE A 54 0.18 0.00 11.42
N LEU A 55 -0.46 0.15 10.26
CA LEU A 55 -1.71 0.88 10.11
C LEU A 55 -2.85 -0.14 10.12
N ILE A 56 -3.58 -0.19 11.23
CA ILE A 56 -4.67 -1.15 11.45
C ILE A 56 -5.95 -0.38 11.67
N LYS A 57 -6.94 -0.59 10.78
CA LYS A 57 -8.29 -0.10 10.99
C LYS A 57 -9.03 -1.04 11.94
N VAL A 58 -9.54 -0.50 13.04
CA VAL A 58 -10.30 -1.28 14.02
C VAL A 58 -11.75 -1.42 13.56
N TYR A 59 -12.20 -2.67 13.40
CA TYR A 59 -13.60 -3.01 13.20
C TYR A 59 -14.18 -3.57 14.50
N GLN A 60 -15.20 -2.91 15.05
CA GLN A 60 -15.82 -3.34 16.32
C GLN A 60 -16.44 -4.74 16.23
N SER A 61 -16.97 -5.11 15.06
CA SER A 61 -17.49 -6.45 14.77
C SER A 61 -16.42 -7.45 14.35
N GLY A 62 -15.16 -7.03 14.21
CA GLY A 62 -14.05 -7.88 13.79
C GLY A 62 -13.42 -8.57 14.99
N GLU A 63 -13.35 -9.90 14.99
CA GLU A 63 -12.83 -10.71 16.10
C GLU A 63 -11.39 -10.33 16.48
N PHE A 64 -10.49 -10.23 15.49
CA PHE A 64 -9.09 -9.90 15.72
C PHE A 64 -8.94 -8.43 16.14
N THR A 65 -9.47 -7.49 15.35
CA THR A 65 -9.23 -6.06 15.58
C THR A 65 -9.91 -5.52 16.84
N SER A 66 -11.07 -6.07 17.22
CA SER A 66 -11.73 -5.68 18.47
C SER A 66 -10.97 -6.18 19.72
N SER A 67 -10.34 -7.35 19.62
CA SER A 67 -9.49 -7.88 20.69
C SER A 67 -8.13 -7.18 20.76
N LEU A 68 -7.53 -6.90 19.60
CA LEU A 68 -6.32 -6.09 19.47
C LEU A 68 -6.48 -4.70 20.11
N ALA A 69 -7.64 -4.07 19.91
CA ALA A 69 -7.92 -2.73 20.47
C ALA A 69 -8.04 -2.70 22.01
N LYS A 70 -8.10 -3.86 22.67
CA LYS A 70 -8.14 -3.96 24.14
C LYS A 70 -6.76 -4.09 24.77
N LEU A 71 -5.72 -4.33 23.97
CA LEU A 71 -4.35 -4.43 24.47
C LEU A 71 -3.86 -3.08 24.99
N ALA A 72 -3.12 -3.11 26.09
CA ALA A 72 -2.43 -1.97 26.65
C ALA A 72 -0.99 -1.88 26.11
N VAL A 73 -0.38 -0.70 26.22
CA VAL A 73 1.05 -0.53 25.95
C VAL A 73 1.84 -1.42 26.91
N GLY A 74 2.70 -2.27 26.35
CA GLY A 74 3.49 -3.25 27.10
C GLY A 74 2.96 -4.68 26.97
N ASP A 75 1.73 -4.87 26.50
CA ASP A 75 1.21 -6.21 26.24
C ASP A 75 1.95 -6.85 25.05
N PRO A 76 2.29 -8.15 25.14
CA PRO A 76 2.98 -8.83 24.05
C PRO A 76 2.04 -9.12 22.87
N LEU A 77 2.61 -9.22 21.68
CA LEU A 77 1.97 -9.75 20.48
C LEU A 77 2.95 -10.73 19.83
N GLU A 78 2.43 -11.83 19.34
CA GLU A 78 3.23 -12.77 18.56
C GLU A 78 3.28 -12.32 17.10
N VAL A 79 4.48 -12.29 16.53
CA VAL A 79 4.72 -11.88 15.14
C VAL A 79 5.39 -13.04 14.42
N SER A 80 4.82 -13.47 13.30
CA SER A 80 5.45 -14.50 12.46
C SER A 80 6.69 -13.96 11.75
N ILE A 81 7.48 -14.87 11.17
CA ILE A 81 8.44 -14.49 10.13
C ILE A 81 7.70 -13.87 8.92
N PRO A 82 8.39 -13.05 8.11
CA PRO A 82 7.83 -12.49 6.89
C PRO A 82 7.32 -13.56 5.94
N ASP A 83 6.16 -13.31 5.33
CA ASP A 83 5.58 -14.11 4.25
C ASP A 83 5.09 -13.18 3.12
N GLY A 84 5.13 -13.68 1.89
CA GLY A 84 4.78 -12.91 0.71
C GLY A 84 5.38 -13.47 -0.57
N GLN A 85 4.66 -13.30 -1.67
CA GLN A 85 5.11 -13.64 -3.01
C GLN A 85 5.31 -12.39 -3.85
N PHE A 86 5.81 -11.32 -3.25
CA PHE A 86 6.11 -10.10 -4.00
C PHE A 86 7.23 -10.41 -5.00
N LYS A 87 6.83 -10.62 -6.26
CA LYS A 87 7.72 -10.91 -7.37
C LYS A 87 8.41 -9.62 -7.80
N HIS A 88 9.31 -9.11 -6.96
CA HIS A 88 10.36 -8.25 -7.48
C HIS A 88 11.24 -9.16 -8.34
N HIS A 89 11.39 -8.89 -9.64
CA HIS A 89 12.32 -9.62 -10.49
C HIS A 89 13.69 -9.66 -9.81
N SER A 90 13.99 -10.81 -9.24
CA SER A 90 15.24 -11.16 -8.61
C SER A 90 16.20 -11.50 -9.75
N GLY A 91 16.87 -10.48 -10.28
CA GLY A 91 17.90 -10.65 -11.31
C GLY A 91 18.22 -9.38 -12.07
N GLU A 92 17.20 -8.61 -12.44
CA GLU A 92 17.35 -7.34 -13.12
C GLU A 92 16.46 -6.33 -12.40
N SER A 93 17.13 -5.40 -11.74
CA SER A 93 16.44 -4.42 -10.94
C SER A 93 15.57 -3.59 -11.89
N VAL A 94 14.25 -3.59 -11.72
CA VAL A 94 13.41 -2.56 -12.35
C VAL A 94 13.68 -1.20 -11.66
N THR A 95 14.53 -1.19 -10.62
CA THR A 95 15.31 -0.04 -10.14
C THR A 95 16.46 0.42 -11.06
N SER A 96 16.79 -0.34 -12.12
CA SER A 96 17.77 0.02 -13.15
C SER A 96 17.14 0.33 -14.51
N GLU A 97 15.85 0.03 -14.72
CA GLU A 97 15.09 0.59 -15.84
C GLU A 97 14.74 2.04 -15.50
N PRO A 98 15.27 3.05 -16.23
CA PRO A 98 15.20 4.45 -15.83
C PRO A 98 13.80 5.07 -15.87
N GLU A 99 12.77 4.37 -16.39
CA GLU A 99 11.44 4.94 -16.60
C GLU A 99 10.26 4.02 -16.21
N CYS A 100 10.33 3.32 -15.07
CA CYS A 100 9.16 2.58 -14.56
C CYS A 100 8.27 3.45 -13.65
N ILE A 101 6.98 3.58 -13.98
CA ILE A 101 5.97 4.25 -13.16
C ILE A 101 5.30 3.22 -12.23
N LEU A 102 5.26 3.49 -10.93
CA LEU A 102 4.50 2.70 -9.97
C LEU A 102 3.05 3.19 -9.91
N LEU A 103 2.10 2.32 -10.22
CA LEU A 103 0.67 2.57 -10.14
C LEU A 103 0.08 1.78 -8.97
N CYS A 104 -0.39 2.44 -7.93
CA CYS A 104 -0.96 1.82 -6.74
C CYS A 104 -2.48 1.97 -6.75
N LEU A 105 -3.22 0.86 -6.86
CA LEU A 105 -4.67 0.79 -6.72
C LEU A 105 -4.99 0.19 -5.34
N ALA A 106 -5.38 1.02 -4.39
CA ALA A 106 -5.61 0.62 -3.00
C ALA A 106 -7.06 0.85 -2.59
N ALA A 107 -7.67 -0.08 -1.86
CA ALA A 107 -8.96 0.14 -1.19
C ALA A 107 -8.85 -0.04 0.32
N GLY A 108 -9.28 0.98 1.09
CA GLY A 108 -9.20 0.97 2.55
C GLY A 108 -7.77 0.72 3.05
N THR A 109 -7.61 -0.27 3.93
CA THR A 109 -6.30 -0.68 4.47
C THR A 109 -5.38 -1.32 3.43
N GLY A 110 -5.83 -1.60 2.21
CA GLY A 110 -4.98 -2.06 1.11
C GLY A 110 -3.88 -1.07 0.70
N ILE A 111 -3.85 0.13 1.28
CA ILE A 111 -2.71 1.05 1.13
C ILE A 111 -1.43 0.55 1.83
N THR A 112 -1.53 -0.33 2.84
CA THR A 112 -0.38 -0.75 3.64
C THR A 112 0.77 -1.37 2.85
N PRO A 113 0.57 -2.32 1.91
CA PRO A 113 1.66 -2.80 1.07
C PRO A 113 2.22 -1.74 0.13
N MET A 114 1.47 -0.66 -0.14
CA MET A 114 1.88 0.40 -1.06
C MET A 114 2.84 1.39 -0.41
N ILE A 115 2.71 1.66 0.90
CA ILE A 115 3.43 2.75 1.57
C ILE A 115 4.95 2.64 1.37
N ASN A 116 5.54 1.49 1.69
CA ASN A 116 6.99 1.33 1.58
C ASN A 116 7.46 1.33 0.11
N LEU A 117 6.66 0.75 -0.80
CA LEU A 117 6.94 0.75 -2.23
C LEU A 117 6.94 2.18 -2.80
N MET A 118 5.91 2.97 -2.49
CA MET A 118 5.78 4.36 -2.93
C MET A 118 6.94 5.21 -2.39
N LEU A 119 7.22 5.12 -1.09
CA LEU A 119 8.32 5.85 -0.46
C LEU A 119 9.67 5.52 -1.09
N HIS A 120 9.91 4.25 -1.40
CA HIS A 120 11.13 3.81 -2.05
C HIS A 120 11.23 4.34 -3.50
N GLN A 121 10.16 4.28 -4.28
CA GLN A 121 10.18 4.82 -5.65
C GLN A 121 10.38 6.35 -5.66
N LEU A 122 9.74 7.06 -4.73
CA LEU A 122 9.93 8.51 -4.59
C LEU A 122 11.35 8.88 -4.18
N TYR A 123 11.97 8.11 -3.28
CA TYR A 123 13.38 8.28 -2.91
C TYR A 123 14.31 8.12 -4.11
N LEU A 124 13.99 7.23 -5.05
CA LEU A 124 14.71 7.03 -6.30
C LEU A 124 14.34 8.06 -7.39
N ASN A 125 13.58 9.11 -7.06
CA ASN A 125 13.06 10.13 -7.99
C ASN A 125 12.18 9.58 -9.12
N ARG A 126 11.38 8.56 -8.83
CA ARG A 126 10.50 7.91 -9.82
C ARG A 126 9.03 8.27 -9.61
N LYS A 127 8.26 8.14 -10.69
CA LYS A 127 6.85 8.50 -10.69
C LYS A 127 6.01 7.44 -9.97
N VAL A 128 5.09 7.93 -9.15
CA VAL A 128 4.13 7.15 -8.37
C VAL A 128 2.75 7.77 -8.53
N VAL A 129 1.76 6.94 -8.88
CA VAL A 129 0.35 7.32 -8.90
C VAL A 129 -0.42 6.42 -7.93
N LEU A 130 -1.04 6.99 -6.91
CA LEU A 130 -1.89 6.30 -5.95
C LEU A 130 -3.35 6.65 -6.23
N LEU A 131 -4.15 5.65 -6.62
CA LEU A 131 -5.61 5.72 -6.59
C LEU A 131 -6.09 5.01 -5.32
N TRP A 132 -6.65 5.77 -4.39
CA TRP A 132 -7.05 5.28 -3.09
C TRP A 132 -8.57 5.39 -2.87
N PHE A 133 -9.20 4.23 -2.75
CA PHE A 133 -10.64 4.07 -2.64
C PHE A 133 -11.04 3.90 -1.17
N ASN A 134 -11.89 4.80 -0.68
CA ASN A 134 -12.39 4.81 0.69
C ASN A 134 -13.91 4.98 0.73
N LYS A 135 -14.53 4.76 1.91
CA LYS A 135 -15.96 5.02 2.08
C LYS A 135 -16.21 6.52 2.22
N THR A 136 -15.64 7.13 3.25
CA THR A 136 -15.79 8.53 3.56
C THR A 136 -14.42 9.21 3.64
N GLU A 137 -14.41 10.53 3.69
CA GLU A 137 -13.18 11.32 3.85
C GLU A 137 -12.46 11.02 5.18
N LYS A 138 -13.21 10.66 6.23
CA LYS A 138 -12.66 10.25 7.54
C LYS A 138 -11.91 8.93 7.49
N ASP A 139 -12.14 8.12 6.46
CA ASP A 139 -11.44 6.85 6.28
C ASP A 139 -10.07 7.01 5.60
N ILE A 140 -9.74 8.21 5.10
CA ILE A 140 -8.45 8.51 4.49
C ILE A 140 -7.43 8.72 5.63
N ALA A 141 -6.74 7.64 6.01
CA ALA A 141 -5.62 7.74 6.94
C ALA A 141 -4.49 8.59 6.33
N TRP A 142 -3.76 9.34 7.16
CA TRP A 142 -2.61 10.14 6.72
C TRP A 142 -2.90 11.12 5.57
N LYS A 143 -4.11 11.69 5.52
CA LYS A 143 -4.53 12.59 4.44
C LYS A 143 -3.59 13.80 4.33
N GLU A 144 -3.28 14.43 5.47
CA GLU A 144 -2.41 15.60 5.55
C GLU A 144 -0.97 15.27 5.18
N GLU A 145 -0.46 14.12 5.62
CA GLU A 145 0.89 13.65 5.33
C GLU A 145 1.06 13.28 3.86
N LEU A 146 0.11 12.56 3.26
CA LEU A 146 0.10 12.28 1.82
C LEU A 146 0.01 13.58 1.00
N SER A 147 -0.77 14.57 1.47
CA SER A 147 -0.84 15.89 0.84
C SER A 147 0.46 16.69 0.97
N ARG A 148 1.21 16.52 2.06
CA ARG A 148 2.58 17.08 2.21
C ARG A 148 3.56 16.37 1.30
N LEU A 149 3.50 15.04 1.24
CA LEU A 149 4.37 14.22 0.38
C LEU A 149 4.18 14.54 -1.10
N GLN A 150 2.93 14.73 -1.54
CA GLN A 150 2.63 15.17 -2.90
C GLN A 150 3.20 16.55 -3.21
N ARG A 151 3.16 17.48 -2.25
CA ARG A 151 3.74 18.83 -2.42
C ARG A 151 5.27 18.81 -2.46
N SER A 152 5.93 17.89 -1.76
CA SER A 152 7.39 17.77 -1.78
C SER A 152 7.90 17.06 -3.04
N HIS A 153 7.15 16.11 -3.60
CA HIS A 153 7.49 15.38 -4.81
C HIS A 153 6.65 15.83 -6.01
N LYS A 154 6.65 17.14 -6.30
CA LYS A 154 5.91 17.71 -7.43
C LYS A 154 6.27 16.97 -8.73
N ASN A 155 5.27 16.65 -9.54
CA ASN A 155 5.39 15.91 -10.82
C ASN A 155 5.81 14.44 -10.70
N LEU A 156 6.20 13.96 -9.52
CA LEU A 156 6.58 12.57 -9.27
C LEU A 156 5.51 11.81 -8.49
N PHE A 157 4.82 12.46 -7.55
CA PHE A 157 3.76 11.82 -6.78
C PHE A 157 2.40 12.41 -7.09
N LYS A 158 1.42 11.54 -7.34
CA LYS A 158 0.01 11.90 -7.54
C LYS A 158 -0.88 11.01 -6.67
N VAL A 159 -1.76 11.62 -5.89
CA VAL A 159 -2.76 10.95 -5.05
C VAL A 159 -4.15 11.31 -5.54
N VAL A 160 -4.92 10.30 -5.88
CA VAL A 160 -6.32 10.40 -6.31
C VAL A 160 -7.18 9.66 -5.31
N ASN A 161 -7.99 10.40 -4.57
CA ASN A 161 -8.94 9.82 -3.63
C ASN A 161 -10.29 9.61 -4.30
N VAL A 162 -10.89 8.43 -4.09
CA VAL A 162 -12.23 8.07 -4.57
C VAL A 162 -13.09 7.66 -3.39
N LEU A 163 -14.25 8.30 -3.22
CA LEU A 163 -15.11 8.08 -2.06
C LEU A 163 -16.47 7.50 -2.46
N SER A 164 -16.79 6.32 -1.94
CA SER A 164 -18.07 5.64 -2.23
C SER A 164 -19.28 6.22 -1.47
N ALA A 165 -19.03 6.94 -0.37
CA ALA A 165 -20.02 7.62 0.46
C ALA A 165 -19.52 9.04 0.80
N ALA A 166 -19.11 9.79 -0.22
CA ALA A 166 -18.60 11.15 -0.07
C ALA A 166 -19.69 12.14 0.40
N ASN A 167 -19.33 13.08 1.26
CA ASN A 167 -20.23 14.17 1.66
C ASN A 167 -20.49 15.13 0.47
N MET A 168 -21.41 16.10 0.64
CA MET A 168 -21.75 17.05 -0.43
C MET A 168 -20.58 17.96 -0.85
N PHE A 169 -19.61 18.20 0.03
CA PHE A 169 -18.46 19.07 -0.19
C PHE A 169 -17.27 18.37 -0.86
N TRP A 170 -17.36 17.07 -1.11
CA TRP A 170 -16.29 16.33 -1.77
C TRP A 170 -16.18 16.69 -3.24
N GLU A 171 -15.05 17.27 -3.62
CA GLU A 171 -14.73 17.69 -4.99
C GLU A 171 -14.05 16.59 -5.82
N GLY A 172 -13.57 15.53 -5.18
CA GLY A 172 -12.92 14.40 -5.85
C GLY A 172 -13.89 13.39 -6.45
N TYR A 173 -13.34 12.26 -6.91
CA TYR A 173 -14.14 11.18 -7.49
C TYR A 173 -15.09 10.55 -6.46
N ARG A 174 -16.25 10.14 -6.96
CA ARG A 174 -17.30 9.47 -6.18
C ARG A 174 -17.54 8.07 -6.72
N GLY A 175 -17.91 7.14 -5.84
CA GLY A 175 -18.28 5.79 -6.20
C GLY A 175 -17.17 4.76 -5.97
N ARG A 176 -17.08 3.78 -6.88
CA ARG A 176 -16.12 2.67 -6.84
C ARG A 176 -15.16 2.77 -8.03
N ILE A 177 -14.20 1.86 -8.12
CA ILE A 177 -13.31 1.75 -9.28
C ILE A 177 -14.12 1.52 -10.56
N THR A 178 -13.81 2.29 -11.61
CA THR A 178 -14.41 2.20 -12.94
C THR A 178 -13.35 2.41 -14.01
N SER A 179 -13.61 1.92 -15.22
CA SER A 179 -12.72 2.14 -16.37
C SER A 179 -12.48 3.64 -16.61
N ASP A 180 -13.51 4.49 -16.51
CA ASP A 180 -13.40 5.94 -16.73
C ASP A 180 -12.41 6.61 -15.76
N ILE A 181 -12.43 6.23 -14.48
CA ILE A 181 -11.47 6.75 -13.50
C ILE A 181 -10.06 6.30 -13.89
N LEU A 182 -9.88 5.02 -14.24
CA LEU A 182 -8.56 4.50 -14.59
C LEU A 182 -8.01 5.15 -15.88
N MET A 183 -8.82 5.29 -16.93
CA MET A 183 -8.43 5.94 -18.19
C MET A 183 -8.02 7.40 -17.99
N LYS A 184 -8.68 8.11 -17.07
CA LYS A 184 -8.38 9.52 -16.81
C LYS A 184 -7.15 9.71 -15.94
N GLU A 185 -6.89 8.78 -15.03
CA GLU A 185 -5.89 8.96 -13.97
C GLU A 185 -4.58 8.21 -14.19
N LEU A 186 -4.62 7.09 -14.91
CA LEU A 186 -3.46 6.27 -15.24
C LEU A 186 -2.83 6.72 -16.58
N PRO A 187 -1.51 6.54 -16.75
CA PRO A 187 -0.85 6.86 -18.01
C PRO A 187 -1.34 5.96 -19.15
N PRO A 188 -1.61 6.50 -20.35
CA PRO A 188 -2.01 5.69 -21.49
C PRO A 188 -0.89 4.72 -21.87
N ILE A 189 -1.27 3.51 -22.28
CA ILE A 189 -0.32 2.47 -22.68
C ILE A 189 0.08 2.70 -24.14
N GLY A 190 1.38 2.60 -24.44
CA GLY A 190 1.89 2.58 -25.82
C GLY A 190 1.81 3.92 -26.57
N ASN A 191 1.91 5.06 -25.88
CA ASN A 191 1.98 6.34 -26.57
C ASN A 191 3.31 6.48 -27.35
N SER A 192 3.24 7.01 -28.58
CA SER A 192 4.40 7.29 -29.44
C SER A 192 5.43 8.26 -28.81
N PHE A 193 5.06 8.97 -27.74
CA PHE A 193 5.88 10.00 -27.11
C PHE A 193 6.77 9.47 -25.98
N THR A 194 6.46 8.30 -25.40
CA THR A 194 7.28 7.66 -24.35
C THR A 194 7.35 6.14 -24.55
N PRO A 195 7.98 5.65 -25.64
CA PRO A 195 8.02 4.23 -26.00
C PRO A 195 8.72 3.31 -24.99
N ASN A 196 9.52 3.88 -24.07
CA ASN A 196 10.30 3.13 -23.07
C ASN A 196 9.72 3.22 -21.63
N THR A 197 8.62 3.93 -21.41
CA THR A 197 8.05 4.07 -20.07
C THR A 197 7.17 2.86 -19.75
N GLN A 198 7.66 1.97 -18.88
CA GLN A 198 6.90 0.83 -18.37
C GLN A 198 6.09 1.24 -17.14
N SER A 199 4.95 0.59 -16.90
CA SER A 199 4.18 0.77 -15.66
C SER A 199 4.10 -0.54 -14.90
N PHE A 200 4.28 -0.47 -13.59
CA PHE A 200 4.06 -1.59 -12.67
C PHE A 200 2.87 -1.29 -11.78
N VAL A 201 1.85 -2.15 -11.83
CA VAL A 201 0.58 -1.96 -11.14
C VAL A 201 0.55 -2.81 -9.88
N CYS A 202 0.36 -2.18 -8.73
CA CYS A 202 0.13 -2.83 -7.46
C CYS A 202 -1.33 -2.68 -7.04
N ILE A 203 -2.01 -3.78 -6.73
CA ILE A 203 -3.43 -3.81 -6.36
C ILE A 203 -3.59 -4.43 -4.97
N CYS A 204 -4.33 -3.77 -4.08
CA CYS A 204 -4.71 -4.37 -2.80
C CYS A 204 -5.99 -3.75 -2.22
N GLY A 205 -6.83 -4.58 -1.63
CA GLY A 205 -8.14 -4.21 -1.10
C GLY A 205 -8.99 -5.46 -0.87
N PRO A 206 -10.30 -5.28 -0.58
CA PRO A 206 -11.24 -6.40 -0.53
C PRO A 206 -11.24 -7.22 -1.82
N SER A 207 -11.55 -8.52 -1.74
CA SER A 207 -11.46 -9.44 -2.88
C SER A 207 -12.19 -8.96 -4.13
N ASP A 208 -13.41 -8.42 -3.99
CA ASP A 208 -14.18 -7.87 -5.11
C ASP A 208 -13.50 -6.67 -5.77
N PHE A 209 -12.83 -5.82 -4.97
CA PHE A 209 -12.04 -4.72 -5.49
C PHE A 209 -10.83 -5.24 -6.27
N ASN A 210 -10.10 -6.22 -5.73
CA ASN A 210 -8.92 -6.78 -6.39
C ASN A 210 -9.27 -7.40 -7.74
N HIS A 211 -10.31 -8.25 -7.80
CA HIS A 211 -10.74 -8.89 -9.05
C HIS A 211 -11.19 -7.86 -10.09
N LEU A 212 -11.97 -6.85 -9.67
CA LEU A 212 -12.43 -5.81 -10.59
C LEU A 212 -11.28 -4.93 -11.08
N ALA A 213 -10.37 -4.52 -10.18
CA ALA A 213 -9.21 -3.72 -10.52
C ALA A 213 -8.29 -4.45 -11.50
N GLN A 214 -8.00 -5.74 -11.24
CA GLN A 214 -7.21 -6.59 -12.14
C GLN A 214 -7.83 -6.64 -13.53
N ARG A 215 -9.13 -6.97 -13.62
CA ARG A 215 -9.82 -7.03 -14.90
C ARG A 215 -9.73 -5.71 -15.66
N LEU A 216 -10.00 -4.58 -15.00
CA LEU A 216 -9.99 -3.27 -15.64
C LEU A 216 -8.60 -2.86 -16.12
N VAL A 217 -7.53 -3.12 -15.36
CA VAL A 217 -6.17 -2.80 -15.84
C VAL A 217 -5.75 -3.70 -17.01
N THR A 218 -6.17 -4.97 -17.01
CA THR A 218 -5.94 -5.86 -18.15
C THR A 218 -6.70 -5.40 -19.40
N GLU A 219 -7.96 -4.98 -19.26
CA GLU A 219 -8.78 -4.40 -20.36
C GLU A 219 -8.17 -3.11 -20.93
N LEU A 220 -7.47 -2.34 -20.10
CA LEU A 220 -6.72 -1.14 -20.52
C LEU A 220 -5.38 -1.48 -21.19
N GLY A 221 -4.95 -2.74 -21.18
CA GLY A 221 -3.75 -3.25 -21.85
C GLY A 221 -2.52 -3.39 -20.95
N TYR A 222 -2.63 -3.25 -19.63
CA TYR A 222 -1.50 -3.50 -18.74
C TYR A 222 -1.19 -5.00 -18.73
N ARG A 223 0.05 -5.36 -19.05
CA ARG A 223 0.49 -6.77 -19.11
C ARG A 223 0.42 -7.40 -17.72
N GLU A 224 -0.12 -8.62 -17.63
CA GLU A 224 -0.30 -9.34 -16.36
C GLU A 224 1.01 -9.52 -15.57
N GLU A 225 2.13 -9.70 -16.26
CA GLU A 225 3.48 -9.78 -15.66
C GLU A 225 3.90 -8.51 -14.90
N ASN A 226 3.28 -7.38 -15.20
CA ASN A 226 3.50 -6.09 -14.54
C ASN A 226 2.41 -5.76 -13.50
N VAL A 227 1.50 -6.69 -13.22
CA VAL A 227 0.44 -6.52 -12.24
C VAL A 227 0.72 -7.40 -11.02
N GLN A 228 0.99 -6.77 -9.88
CA GLN A 228 1.09 -7.43 -8.59
C GLN A 228 -0.20 -7.20 -7.79
N ILE A 229 -0.83 -8.29 -7.36
CA ILE A 229 -1.95 -8.26 -6.43
C ILE A 229 -1.45 -8.72 -5.06
N PHE A 230 -1.66 -7.91 -4.03
CA PHE A 230 -1.38 -8.29 -2.65
C PHE A 230 -2.63 -8.90 -2.04
N GLN A 231 -2.47 -10.11 -1.51
CA GLN A 231 -3.51 -10.83 -0.79
C GLN A 231 -3.15 -10.85 0.69
N GLY A 232 -4.12 -10.52 1.54
CA GLY A 232 -4.02 -10.47 2.99
C GLY A 232 -5.40 -10.32 3.61
#